data_AF-A0A8A3PEJ0-F1
#
_entry.id   AF-A0A8A3PEJ0-F1
#
_cell.length_a   1.000
_cell.length_b   1.000
_cell.length_c   1.000
_cell.angle_alpha   90.00
_cell.angle_beta   90.00
_cell.angle_gamma   90.00
#
_symmetry.space_group_name_H-M   'P 1'
#
loop_
_entity.id
_entity.type
_entity.pdbx_description
1 polymer ?
#
loop_
_entity_poly.entity_id
_entity_poly.type
_entity_poly.pdbx_seq_one_letter_code
_entity_poly.pdbx_strand_id
1 'polypeptide(L)'
;MVYNDPVNSAAVAAAFIAAASAGFNLFSSFDYTGNGPWPMDRVISYILTYRSHGAYFRYNGQPFVSTFERPASAADWIEIKRQIDCFFMPDWSSLGAKVAMEQANGVADGLFSWDAWPWGANDMKHI
;
A
#
# COMPACT_ATOMS: atom_id res chain seq x y z
N MET A 1 5.03 -5.98 -1.06
CA MET A 1 4.95 -7.38 -0.60
C MET A 1 3.95 -8.11 -1.47
N VAL A 2 4.31 -9.28 -1.99
CA VAL A 2 3.44 -10.09 -2.87
C VAL A 2 2.65 -11.11 -2.05
N TYR A 3 1.39 -11.38 -2.40
CA TYR A 3 0.56 -12.32 -1.65
C TYR A 3 1.13 -13.75 -1.66
N ASN A 4 1.05 -14.43 -0.51
CA ASN A 4 1.49 -15.82 -0.32
C ASN A 4 2.96 -16.10 -0.68
N ASP A 5 3.81 -15.07 -0.73
CA ASP A 5 5.25 -15.28 -0.83
C ASP A 5 5.78 -15.83 0.51
N PRO A 6 6.40 -17.03 0.52
CA PRO A 6 6.89 -17.66 1.74
C PRO A 6 7.97 -16.85 2.47
N VAL A 7 8.64 -15.91 1.80
CA VAL A 7 9.70 -15.11 2.43
C VAL A 7 9.16 -13.94 3.24
N ASN A 8 7.90 -13.53 3.02
CA ASN A 8 7.33 -12.32 3.63
C ASN A 8 7.47 -12.31 5.17
N SER A 9 7.16 -13.42 5.85
CA SER A 9 7.17 -13.47 7.31
C SER A 9 8.54 -13.15 7.90
N ALA A 10 9.60 -13.77 7.36
CA ALA A 10 10.96 -13.56 7.80
C ALA A 10 11.52 -12.20 7.32
N ALA A 11 11.29 -11.86 6.05
CA ALA A 11 11.86 -10.67 5.43
C ALA A 11 11.28 -9.38 6.02
N VAL A 12 9.96 -9.31 6.26
CA VAL A 12 9.32 -8.11 6.81
C VAL A 12 9.77 -7.86 8.25
N ALA A 13 9.81 -8.90 9.09
CA ALA A 13 10.31 -8.79 10.45
C ALA A 13 11.77 -8.31 10.48
N ALA A 14 12.64 -8.90 9.66
CA ALA A 14 14.03 -8.50 9.55
C ALA A 14 14.19 -7.05 9.05
N ALA A 15 13.37 -6.62 8.08
CA ALA A 15 13.37 -5.26 7.56
C ALA A 15 13.03 -4.23 8.64
N PHE A 16 12.02 -4.48 9.48
CA PHE A 16 11.67 -3.57 10.57
C PHE A 16 12.77 -3.47 11.63
N ILE A 17 13.44 -4.57 11.97
CA ILE A 17 14.59 -4.58 12.89
C ILE A 17 15.74 -3.74 12.32
N ALA A 18 16.07 -3.95 11.04
CA ALA A 18 17.13 -3.22 10.36
C ALA A 18 16.79 -1.72 10.26
N ALA A 19 15.55 -1.37 9.90
CA ALA A 19 15.08 -0.01 9.79
C ALA A 19 15.16 0.74 11.13
N ALA A 20 14.71 0.12 12.22
CA ALA A 20 14.82 0.71 13.56
C ALA A 20 16.28 0.97 13.97
N SER A 21 17.19 0.05 13.62
CA SER A 21 18.61 0.20 13.93
C SER A 21 19.29 1.30 13.12
N ALA A 22 18.80 1.55 11.91
CA ALA A 22 19.36 2.53 10.98
C ALA A 22 18.63 3.88 10.98
N GLY A 23 17.56 4.04 11.78
CA GLY A 23 16.76 5.28 11.82
C GLY A 23 15.86 5.47 10.58
N PHE A 24 15.58 4.41 9.83
CA PHE A 24 14.62 4.43 8.73
C PHE A 24 13.20 4.13 9.21
N ASN A 25 12.23 4.62 8.45
CA ASN A 25 10.84 4.23 8.59
C ASN A 25 10.40 3.41 7.37
N LEU A 26 9.50 2.44 7.60
CA LEU A 26 8.91 1.58 6.58
C LEU A 26 7.39 1.69 6.60
N PHE A 27 6.75 1.59 5.45
CA PHE A 27 5.30 1.42 5.32
C PHE A 27 4.98 0.17 4.52
N SER A 28 3.77 -0.35 4.70
CA SER A 28 3.31 -1.52 3.95
C SER A 28 2.80 -1.08 2.58
N SER A 29 3.41 -1.60 1.51
CA SER A 29 2.84 -1.61 0.17
C SER A 29 2.52 -3.03 -0.25
N PHE A 30 1.23 -3.31 -0.51
CA PHE A 30 0.73 -4.61 -0.89
C PHE A 30 0.62 -4.72 -2.40
N ASP A 31 1.34 -5.67 -3.00
CA ASP A 31 1.24 -5.95 -4.43
C ASP A 31 0.08 -6.91 -4.66
N TYR A 32 -1.01 -6.37 -5.22
CA TYR A 32 -2.23 -7.11 -5.53
C TYR A 32 -2.20 -7.78 -6.91
N THR A 33 -1.11 -7.61 -7.66
CA THR A 33 -0.94 -8.15 -9.01
C THR A 33 0.08 -9.27 -9.08
N GLY A 34 1.10 -9.26 -8.22
CA GLY A 34 2.25 -10.17 -8.31
C GLY A 34 1.91 -11.66 -8.14
N ASN A 35 0.93 -11.99 -7.30
CA ASN A 35 0.46 -13.39 -7.10
C ASN A 35 -1.04 -13.45 -6.82
N GLY A 36 -1.79 -12.56 -7.47
CA GLY A 36 -3.21 -12.33 -7.20
C GLY A 36 -3.48 -11.34 -6.06
N PRO A 37 -4.77 -10.99 -5.86
CA PRO A 37 -5.15 -9.98 -4.90
C PRO A 37 -4.95 -10.48 -3.47
N TRP A 38 -4.51 -9.59 -2.59
CA TRP A 38 -4.43 -9.90 -1.17
C TRP A 38 -5.84 -10.07 -0.59
N PRO A 39 -6.12 -11.15 0.17
CA PRO A 39 -7.32 -11.25 0.97
C PRO A 39 -7.37 -10.16 2.05
N MET A 40 -8.54 -9.54 2.22
CA MET A 40 -8.76 -8.43 3.15
C MET A 40 -8.30 -8.72 4.59
N ASP A 41 -8.64 -9.91 5.11
CA ASP A 41 -8.26 -10.35 6.46
C ASP A 41 -6.74 -10.42 6.64
N ARG A 42 -6.01 -10.81 5.59
CA ARG A 42 -4.55 -10.86 5.59
C ARG A 42 -3.93 -9.47 5.57
N VAL A 43 -4.48 -8.54 4.81
CA VAL A 43 -4.05 -7.14 4.83
C VAL A 43 -4.22 -6.54 6.24
N ILE A 44 -5.40 -6.72 6.84
CA ILE A 44 -5.70 -6.25 8.20
C ILE A 44 -4.72 -6.85 9.20
N SER A 45 -4.53 -8.17 9.18
CA SER A 45 -3.61 -8.86 10.08
C SER A 45 -2.18 -8.35 9.96
N TYR A 46 -1.68 -8.15 8.73
CA TYR A 46 -0.32 -7.62 8.50
C TYR A 46 -0.15 -6.22 9.06
N ILE A 47 -1.07 -5.31 8.76
CA ILE A 47 -0.96 -3.93 9.23
C ILE A 47 -1.06 -3.88 10.75
N LEU A 48 -2.01 -4.60 11.37
CA LEU A 48 -2.13 -4.65 12.83
C LEU A 48 -0.86 -5.18 13.52
N THR A 49 -0.19 -6.15 12.89
CA THR A 49 1.06 -6.75 13.40
C THR A 49 2.19 -5.73 13.46
N TYR A 50 2.36 -4.90 12.42
CA TYR A 50 3.53 -4.01 12.30
C TYR A 50 3.26 -2.54 12.61
N ARG A 51 2.00 -2.08 12.61
CA ARG A 51 1.67 -0.66 12.83
C ARG A 51 2.08 -0.10 14.19
N SER A 52 2.35 -0.95 15.18
CA SER A 52 2.84 -0.56 16.51
C SER A 52 4.37 -0.48 16.58
N HIS A 53 5.08 -0.97 15.55
CA HIS A 53 6.53 -0.91 15.49
C HIS A 53 7.02 0.54 15.45
N GLY A 54 8.13 0.84 16.14
CA GLY A 54 8.68 2.20 16.22
C GLY A 54 9.09 2.75 14.85
N ALA A 55 9.66 1.89 14.00
CA ALA A 55 10.05 2.20 12.62
C ALA A 55 8.88 2.14 11.61
N TYR A 56 7.62 2.02 12.04
CA TYR A 56 6.49 2.10 11.11
C TYR A 56 6.23 3.57 10.74
N PHE A 57 6.26 3.89 9.45
CA PHE A 57 5.99 5.22 8.94
C PHE A 57 4.54 5.62 9.19
N ARG A 58 4.35 6.78 9.83
CA ARG A 58 3.04 7.34 10.12
C ARG A 58 2.92 8.72 9.52
N TYR A 59 1.77 9.00 8.93
CA TYR A 59 1.40 10.32 8.45
C TYR A 59 0.26 10.84 9.33
N ASN A 60 0.43 12.02 9.93
CA ASN A 60 -0.51 12.61 10.88
C ASN A 60 -0.97 11.64 12.00
N GLY A 61 -0.05 10.79 12.48
CA GLY A 61 -0.32 9.81 13.53
C GLY A 61 -0.95 8.49 13.04
N GLN A 62 -1.45 8.44 11.81
CA GLN A 62 -2.04 7.24 11.21
C GLN A 62 -0.97 6.37 10.53
N PRO A 63 -1.05 5.03 10.57
CA PRO A 63 -0.19 4.17 9.77
C PRO A 63 -0.40 4.47 8.29
N PHE A 64 0.69 4.75 7.57
CA PHE A 64 0.64 4.91 6.12
C PHE A 64 0.59 3.53 5.45
N VAL A 65 -0.25 3.39 4.43
CA VAL A 65 -0.43 2.14 3.67
C VAL A 65 -0.62 2.45 2.19
N SER A 66 -0.06 1.61 1.33
CA SER A 66 -0.20 1.69 -0.12
C SER A 66 -0.46 0.32 -0.75
N THR A 67 -0.77 0.31 -2.04
CA THR A 67 -0.87 -0.87 -2.88
C THR A 67 -0.08 -0.68 -4.16
N PHE A 68 0.26 -1.78 -4.83
CA PHE A 68 0.54 -1.78 -6.25
C PHE A 68 -0.67 -2.31 -7.00
N GLU A 69 -1.31 -1.43 -7.75
CA GLU A 69 -2.44 -1.69 -8.64
C GLU A 69 -3.64 -2.40 -7.98
N ARG A 70 -4.53 -2.92 -8.84
CA ARG A 70 -5.80 -3.60 -8.53
C ARG A 70 -6.91 -2.69 -7.98
N PRO A 71 -7.37 -1.69 -8.75
CA PRO A 71 -8.53 -0.88 -8.37
C PRO A 71 -9.84 -1.68 -8.17
N ALA A 72 -9.94 -2.87 -8.77
CA ALA A 72 -11.06 -3.79 -8.57
C ALA A 72 -11.19 -4.28 -7.11
N SER A 73 -10.12 -4.21 -6.31
CA SER A 73 -10.14 -4.55 -4.88
C SER A 73 -10.39 -3.33 -3.98
N ALA A 74 -10.69 -2.15 -4.53
CA ALA A 74 -10.85 -0.92 -3.76
C ALA A 74 -12.00 -0.98 -2.73
N ALA A 75 -13.06 -1.74 -2.98
CA ALA A 75 -14.19 -1.85 -2.06
C ALA A 75 -13.78 -2.45 -0.70
N ASP A 76 -12.81 -3.37 -0.68
CA ASP A 76 -12.29 -3.96 0.55
C ASP A 76 -11.66 -2.88 1.46
N TRP A 77 -11.08 -1.83 0.86
CA TRP A 77 -10.42 -0.76 1.61
C TRP A 77 -11.36 0.09 2.45
N ILE A 78 -12.67 0.07 2.16
CA ILE A 78 -13.68 0.72 3.02
C ILE A 78 -13.66 0.08 4.40
N GLU A 79 -13.65 -1.26 4.45
CA GLU A 79 -13.64 -2.01 5.71
C GLU A 79 -12.25 -2.04 6.35
N ILE A 80 -11.18 -2.18 5.55
CA ILE A 80 -9.79 -2.13 6.05
C ILE A 80 -9.54 -0.80 6.76
N LYS A 81 -9.86 0.34 6.13
CA LYS A 81 -9.69 1.66 6.77
C LYS A 81 -10.54 1.80 8.01
N ARG A 82 -11.79 1.30 8.01
CA ARG A 82 -12.67 1.34 9.18
C ARG A 82 -12.08 0.61 10.39
N GLN A 83 -11.42 -0.53 10.18
CA GLN A 83 -10.83 -1.30 11.28
C GLN A 83 -9.48 -0.76 11.77
N ILE A 84 -8.69 -0.18 10.86
CA ILE A 84 -7.30 0.16 11.13
C ILE A 84 -7.10 1.63 11.45
N ASP A 85 -7.92 2.52 10.87
CA ASP A 85 -7.73 3.96 10.85
C ASP A 85 -6.36 4.35 10.26
N CYS A 86 -6.15 4.01 8.98
CA CYS A 86 -4.90 4.25 8.26
C CYS A 86 -5.01 5.39 7.24
N PHE A 87 -3.88 6.05 6.96
CA PHE A 87 -3.73 6.92 5.79
C PHE A 87 -3.43 6.05 4.57
N PHE A 88 -4.37 5.98 3.64
CA PHE A 88 -4.36 5.07 2.51
C PHE A 88 -4.09 5.79 1.19
N MET A 89 -2.95 5.47 0.57
CA MET A 89 -2.50 6.08 -0.68
C MET A 89 -2.13 4.99 -1.70
N PRO A 90 -3.13 4.40 -2.39
CA PRO A 90 -2.90 3.34 -3.35
C PRO A 90 -2.25 3.84 -4.64
N ASP A 91 -1.57 2.94 -5.32
CA ASP A 91 -1.37 3.06 -6.76
C ASP A 91 -2.55 2.43 -7.50
N TRP A 92 -3.32 3.27 -8.18
CA TRP A 92 -4.37 2.89 -9.13
C TRP A 92 -4.18 3.63 -10.44
N SER A 93 -2.91 3.79 -10.86
CA SER A 93 -2.54 4.55 -12.06
C SER A 93 -3.24 4.01 -13.31
N SER A 94 -3.61 2.72 -13.35
CA SER A 94 -4.43 2.12 -14.41
C SER A 94 -5.81 2.76 -14.66
N LEU A 95 -6.37 3.53 -13.71
CA LEU A 95 -7.63 4.27 -13.88
C LEU A 95 -7.46 5.73 -14.32
N GLY A 96 -6.25 6.30 -14.18
CA GLY A 96 -6.03 7.75 -14.20
C GLY A 96 -6.53 8.45 -12.92
N ALA A 97 -5.97 9.62 -12.59
CA ALA A 97 -6.09 10.18 -11.23
C ALA A 97 -7.53 10.49 -10.82
N LYS A 98 -8.33 11.08 -11.71
CA LYS A 98 -9.70 11.48 -11.38
C LYS A 98 -10.56 10.28 -11.00
N VAL A 99 -10.54 9.23 -11.82
CA VAL A 99 -11.34 8.02 -11.59
C VAL A 99 -10.80 7.25 -10.38
N ALA A 100 -9.47 7.19 -10.22
CA ALA A 100 -8.84 6.58 -9.04
C ALA A 100 -9.25 7.27 -7.73
N MET A 101 -9.34 8.62 -7.70
CA MET A 101 -9.80 9.36 -6.52
C MET A 101 -11.29 9.14 -6.20
N GLU A 102 -12.13 8.85 -7.19
CA GLU A 102 -13.57 8.60 -6.98
C GLU A 102 -13.85 7.12 -6.60
N GLN A 103 -12.88 6.24 -6.82
CA GLN A 103 -13.01 4.80 -6.62
C GLN A 103 -13.39 4.44 -5.17
N ALA A 104 -14.33 3.48 -5.04
CA ALA A 104 -14.87 3.01 -3.76
C ALA A 104 -15.36 4.16 -2.86
N ASN A 105 -16.09 5.11 -3.46
CA ASN A 105 -16.65 6.29 -2.80
C ASN A 105 -15.56 7.19 -2.17
N GLY A 106 -14.42 7.33 -2.86
CA GLY A 106 -13.32 8.20 -2.40
C GLY A 106 -12.59 7.67 -1.17
N VAL A 107 -12.37 6.35 -1.11
CA VAL A 107 -11.74 5.71 0.05
C VAL A 107 -10.26 6.11 0.22
N ALA A 108 -9.58 6.50 -0.86
CA ALA A 108 -8.17 6.90 -0.85
C ALA A 108 -7.97 8.32 -0.30
N ASP A 109 -6.96 8.52 0.54
CA ASP A 109 -6.57 9.83 1.07
C ASP A 109 -5.60 10.59 0.14
N GLY A 110 -5.11 9.90 -0.90
CA GLY A 110 -4.26 10.42 -1.96
C GLY A 110 -3.95 9.31 -2.97
N LEU A 111 -3.15 9.60 -4.00
CA LEU A 111 -2.71 8.60 -4.97
C LEU A 111 -1.19 8.52 -5.03
N PHE A 112 -0.69 7.31 -5.23
CA PHE A 112 0.69 7.00 -5.54
C PHE A 112 0.78 6.57 -7.01
N SER A 113 1.96 6.72 -7.62
CA SER A 113 2.24 6.17 -8.95
C SER A 113 3.60 5.51 -8.95
N TRP A 114 3.66 4.33 -9.58
CA TRP A 114 4.91 3.60 -9.85
C TRP A 114 5.52 3.92 -11.21
N ASP A 115 4.89 4.79 -12.01
CA ASP A 115 5.43 5.26 -13.28
C ASP A 115 6.55 6.29 -13.02
N ALA A 116 7.72 5.79 -12.63
CA ALA A 116 8.89 6.63 -12.38
C ALA A 116 9.60 7.06 -13.67
N TRP A 117 9.23 6.52 -14.83
CA TRP A 117 9.88 6.75 -16.12
C TRP A 117 8.91 6.67 -17.30
N PRO A 118 9.21 7.38 -18.40
CA PRO A 118 8.36 7.40 -19.58
C PRO A 118 8.16 6.01 -20.20
N TRP A 119 7.00 5.79 -20.81
CA TRP A 119 6.66 4.53 -21.47
C TRP A 119 7.33 4.45 -22.84
N GLY A 120 8.55 3.92 -22.86
CA GLY A 120 9.38 3.84 -24.07
C GLY A 120 9.78 5.23 -24.55
N ALA A 121 9.43 5.56 -25.80
CA ALA A 121 9.70 6.88 -26.39
C ALA A 121 8.60 7.92 -26.10
N ASN A 122 7.53 7.54 -25.40
CA ASN A 122 6.45 8.46 -25.07
C ASN A 122 6.76 9.21 -23.79
N ASP A 123 6.54 10.52 -23.78
CA ASP A 123 6.61 11.32 -22.55
C ASP A 123 5.70 10.76 -21.46
N MET A 124 6.11 11.00 -20.21
CA MET A 124 5.27 10.75 -19.05
C MET A 124 3.92 11.45 -19.21
N LYS A 125 2.84 10.67 -19.31
CA LYS A 125 1.50 11.23 -19.23
C LYS A 125 1.22 11.45 -17.76
N HIS A 126 1.26 12.71 -17.33
CA HIS A 126 0.90 13.07 -15.96
C HIS A 126 -0.53 12.62 -15.65
N ILE A 127 -0.67 11.99 -14.48
CA ILE A 127 -1.89 11.43 -13.88
C ILE A 127 -2.99 12.48 -13.73
#